data_AF-A0AB35MB48-F1
#
_entry.id   AF-A0AB35MB48-F1
#
_cell.length_a   1.000
_cell.length_b   1.000
_cell.length_c   1.000
_cell.angle_alpha   90.00
_cell.angle_beta   90.00
_cell.angle_gamma   90.00
#
_symmetry.space_group_name_H-M   'P 1'
#
loop_
_entity.id
_entity.type
_entity.pdbx_description
1 polymer ?
#
loop_
_entity_poly.entity_id
_entity_poly.type
_entity_poly.pdbx_seq_one_letter_code
_entity_poly.pdbx_strand_id
1 'polypeptide(L)' 'MTDKTATGKTGTEAKPTDSVSVKLRKAHRHGGKEYAAGDSLTLEVRQLDRLKKAGKV' A
#
# COMPACT_ATOMS: atom_id res chain seq x y z
N MET A 1 -28.43 28.47 5.42
CA MET A 1 -27.16 28.50 4.68
C MET A 1 -26.32 27.32 5.15
N THR A 2 -25.86 26.48 4.21
CA THR A 2 -25.12 25.23 4.43
C THR A 2 -23.67 25.49 4.80
N ASP A 3 -23.22 24.99 5.97
CA ASP A 3 -21.80 24.93 6.33
C ASP A 3 -21.22 23.61 5.79
N LYS A 4 -20.50 23.69 4.68
CA LYS A 4 -19.70 22.59 4.13
C LYS A 4 -18.38 22.55 4.90
N THR A 5 -18.34 21.76 5.97
CA THR A 5 -17.10 21.48 6.68
C THR A 5 -16.16 20.69 5.76
N ALA A 6 -15.06 21.34 5.38
CA ALA A 6 -14.01 20.82 4.52
C ALA A 6 -13.36 19.58 5.16
N THR A 7 -13.57 18.41 4.55
CA THR A 7 -12.77 17.22 4.87
C THR A 7 -11.43 17.36 4.15
N GLY A 8 -10.38 17.54 4.94
CA GLY A 8 -9.00 17.67 4.47
C GLY A 8 -8.61 16.53 3.53
N LYS A 9 -8.19 16.90 2.32
CA LYS A 9 -7.47 16.01 1.42
C LYS A 9 -6.09 15.74 2.00
N THR A 10 -5.93 14.67 2.77
CA THR A 10 -4.64 13.96 2.88
C THR A 10 -4.46 13.08 1.64
N GLY A 11 -4.37 13.73 0.49
CA GLY A 11 -3.91 13.10 -0.74
C GLY A 11 -2.42 13.32 -0.84
N THR A 12 -1.62 12.49 -0.15
CA THR A 12 -0.22 12.29 -0.57
C THR A 12 -0.30 11.63 -1.93
N GLU A 13 -0.39 12.44 -2.98
CA GLU A 13 -0.39 12.01 -4.37
C GLU A 13 1.00 11.44 -4.63
N ALA A 14 1.14 10.13 -4.41
CA ALA A 14 2.34 9.39 -4.72
C ALA A 14 2.55 9.50 -6.23
N LYS A 15 3.58 10.26 -6.64
CA LYS A 15 3.99 10.39 -8.03
C LYS A 15 4.16 8.99 -8.63
N PRO A 16 3.78 8.75 -9.90
CA PRO A 16 3.89 7.44 -10.53
C PRO A 16 5.36 7.14 -10.84
N THR A 17 6.10 6.68 -9.85
CA THR A 17 7.40 6.04 -10.05
C THR A 17 7.22 4.54 -9.81
N ASP A 18 6.83 3.84 -10.88
CA ASP A 18 6.85 2.38 -10.99
C ASP A 18 6.27 1.63 -9.77
N SER A 19 4.99 1.86 -9.51
CA SER A 19 4.24 1.10 -8.50
C SER A 19 3.61 -0.14 -9.14
N VAL A 20 3.76 -1.29 -8.47
CA VAL A 20 3.25 -2.58 -8.88
C VAL A 20 2.31 -3.15 -7.83
N SER A 21 1.19 -3.70 -8.28
CA SER A 21 0.24 -4.39 -7.40
C SER A 21 0.66 -5.85 -7.21
N VAL A 22 0.87 -6.27 -5.97
CA VAL A 22 1.20 -7.65 -5.60
C VAL A 22 0.13 -8.24 -4.68
N LYS A 23 -0.12 -9.54 -4.81
CA LYS A 23 -1.02 -10.26 -3.91
C LYS A 23 -0.26 -10.85 -2.73
N LEU A 24 -0.78 -10.63 -1.53
CA LEU A 24 -0.27 -11.26 -0.33
C LEU A 24 -0.54 -12.77 -0.38
N ARG A 25 0.51 -13.59 -0.28
CA ARG A 25 0.35 -15.05 -0.21
C ARG A 25 -0.16 -15.53 1.16
N LYS A 26 0.12 -14.78 2.22
CA LYS A 26 -0.28 -15.09 3.60
C LYS A 26 -0.72 -13.82 4.30
N ALA A 27 -1.62 -13.96 5.28
CA ALA A 27 -2.01 -12.86 6.13
C ALA A 27 -0.77 -12.24 6.82
N HIS A 28 -0.70 -10.92 6.83
CA HIS A 28 0.42 -10.17 7.36
C HIS A 28 -0.10 -9.03 8.22
N ARG A 29 0.53 -8.81 9.38
CA ARG A 29 0.21 -7.67 10.25
C ARG A 29 1.35 -6.67 10.19
N HIS A 30 1.06 -5.44 9.79
CA HIS A 30 2.04 -4.37 9.69
C HIS A 30 1.45 -3.06 10.22
N GLY A 31 2.20 -2.38 11.10
CA GLY A 31 1.79 -1.07 11.64
C GLY A 31 0.45 -1.08 12.39
N GLY A 32 0.08 -2.21 13.01
CA GLY A 32 -1.22 -2.38 13.68
C GLY A 32 -2.38 -2.71 12.74
N LYS A 33 -2.17 -2.70 11.42
CA LYS A 33 -3.16 -3.12 10.43
C LYS A 33 -2.96 -4.59 10.05
N GLU A 34 -4.06 -5.33 9.97
CA GLU A 34 -4.08 -6.70 9.50
C GLU A 34 -4.43 -6.73 8.01
N TYR A 35 -3.63 -7.46 7.24
CA TYR A 35 -3.82 -7.69 5.83
C TYR A 35 -4.08 -9.17 5.61
N ALA A 36 -5.18 -9.49 4.92
CA ALA A 36 -5.57 -10.87 4.67
C ALA A 36 -4.68 -11.53 3.59
N ALA A 37 -4.65 -12.86 3.59
CA ALA A 37 -4.12 -13.58 2.44
C ALA A 37 -5.02 -13.33 1.21
N GLY A 38 -4.40 -13.12 0.06
CA GLY A 38 -5.07 -12.78 -1.20
C GLY A 38 -5.30 -11.27 -1.40
N ASP A 39 -5.09 -10.45 -0.36
CA ASP A 39 -5.24 -9.00 -0.45
C ASP A 39 -4.18 -8.40 -1.39
N SER A 40 -4.56 -7.35 -2.13
CA SER A 40 -3.70 -6.73 -3.14
C SER A 40 -3.06 -5.47 -2.56
N LEU A 41 -1.73 -5.46 -2.48
CA LEU A 41 -0.94 -4.32 -2.04
C LEU A 41 -0.25 -3.64 -3.22
N THR A 42 -0.36 -2.33 -3.29
CA THR A 42 0.46 -1.52 -4.21
C THR A 42 1.80 -1.24 -3.53
N LEU A 43 2.89 -1.68 -4.15
CA LEU A 43 4.27 -1.47 -3.69
C LEU A 43 5.07 -0.77 -4.78
N GLU A 44 6.07 0.01 -4.39
CA GLU A 44 7.05 0.50 -5.37
C GLU A 44 7.94 -0.65 -5.85
N VAL A 45 8.41 -0.60 -7.10
CA VAL A 45 9.31 -1.62 -7.68
C VAL A 45 10.60 -1.77 -6.86
N ARG A 46 11.12 -0.68 -6.27
CA ARG A 46 12.27 -0.74 -5.35
C ARG A 46 11.97 -1.53 -4.07
N GLN A 47 10.74 -1.46 -3.56
CA GLN A 47 10.32 -2.24 -2.41
C GLN A 47 10.13 -3.71 -2.80
N LEU A 48 9.55 -3.97 -3.98
CA LEU A 48 9.42 -5.32 -4.51
C LEU A 48 10.80 -5.98 -4.71
N ASP A 49 11.77 -5.27 -5.25
CA ASP A 49 13.14 -5.77 -5.44
C ASP A 49 13.79 -6.15 -4.10
N ARG A 50 13.65 -5.30 -3.07
CA ARG A 50 14.11 -5.61 -1.71
C ARG A 50 13.42 -6.84 -1.12
N LEU A 51 12.12 -6.98 -1.35
CA LEU A 51 11.35 -8.15 -0.89
C LEU A 51 11.79 -9.43 -1.62
N LYS A 52 12.06 -9.36 -2.94
CA LYS A 52 12.60 -10.48 -3.73
C LYS A 52 13.97 -10.89 -3.22
N LYS A 53 14.87 -9.92 -3.00
CA LYS A 53 16.20 -10.18 -2.46
C LYS A 53 16.16 -10.80 -1.05
N ALA A 54 15.14 -10.46 -0.27
CA ALA A 54 14.90 -11.03 1.05
C ALA A 54 14.11 -12.36 1.04
N GLY A 55 13.72 -12.87 -0.14
CA GLY A 55 12.95 -14.12 -0.29
C GLY A 55 11.54 -14.07 0.31
N LYS A 56 10.93 -12.88 0.37
CA LYS A 56 9.62 -12.65 1.02
C LYS A 56 8.42 -12.54 0.07
N VAL A 57 8.65 -12.65 -1.24
CA VAL A 57 7.62 -12.56 -2.30
C VAL A 57 7.72 -13.75 -3.25
#